data_AF-A0A2E0JBA7-F1
#
_entry.id   AF-A0A2E0JBA7-F1
#
_cell.length_a   1.000
_cell.length_b   1.000
_cell.length_c   1.000
_cell.angle_alpha   90.00
_cell.angle_beta   90.00
_cell.angle_gamma   90.00
#
_symmetry.space_group_name_H-M   'P 1'
#
loop_
_entity.id
_entity.type
_entity.pdbx_description
1 polymer ?
#
loop_
_entity_poly.entity_id
_entity_poly.type
_entity_poly.pdbx_seq_one_letter_code
_entity_poly.pdbx_strand_id
1 'polypeptide(L)'
;MSEFERRRQQAETHLKLQMMKEMSEIMRRTGLPPMVLMLEAARALGTIYRETAEAHCETSCCPCGWRPQEARDLGRLHETLCEASRRPRSRWLGGMQVLGNA
;
A
#
# COMPACT_ATOMS: atom_id res chain seq x y z
N MET A 1 -8.09 20.38 4.09
CA MET A 1 -7.94 19.12 3.37
C MET A 1 -9.02 19.06 2.30
N SER A 2 -8.62 18.76 1.06
CA SER A 2 -9.56 18.63 -0.07
C SER A 2 -10.40 17.36 0.05
N GLU A 3 -11.56 17.32 -0.63
CA GLU A 3 -12.39 16.12 -0.68
C GLU A 3 -11.64 14.93 -1.31
N PHE A 4 -10.80 15.21 -2.31
CA PHE A 4 -9.95 14.23 -2.96
C PHE A 4 -8.92 13.63 -1.99
N GLU A 5 -8.24 14.46 -1.19
CA GLU A 5 -7.31 13.99 -0.14
C GLU A 5 -8.01 13.09 0.87
N ARG A 6 -9.24 13.44 1.29
CA ARG A 6 -10.02 12.62 2.22
C ARG A 6 -10.36 11.25 1.62
N ARG A 7 -10.83 11.21 0.36
CA ARG A 7 -11.13 9.95 -0.34
C ARG A 7 -9.88 9.09 -0.50
N ARG A 8 -8.74 9.70 -0.84
CA ARG A 8 -7.43 9.01 -0.92
C ARG A 8 -7.03 8.41 0.43
N GLN A 9 -7.12 9.16 1.53
CA GLN A 9 -6.76 8.66 2.86
C GLN A 9 -7.68 7.53 3.33
N GLN A 10 -8.97 7.62 3.02
CA GLN A 10 -9.95 6.56 3.31
C GLN A 10 -9.62 5.29 2.53
N ALA A 11 -9.32 5.41 1.23
CA ALA A 11 -8.92 4.28 0.40
C ALA A 11 -7.63 3.62 0.92
N GLU A 12 -6.60 4.39 1.23
CA GLU A 12 -5.34 3.88 1.81
C GLU A 12 -5.59 3.11 3.12
N THR A 13 -6.37 3.70 4.04
CA THR A 13 -6.68 3.08 5.33
C THR A 13 -7.44 1.76 5.15
N HIS A 14 -8.43 1.76 4.26
CA HIS A 14 -9.22 0.57 3.97
C HIS A 14 -8.35 -0.55 3.38
N LEU A 15 -7.55 -0.23 2.36
CA LEU A 15 -6.63 -1.17 1.71
C LEU A 15 -5.64 -1.76 2.72
N LYS A 16 -5.04 -0.91 3.57
CA LYS A 16 -4.10 -1.36 4.61
C LYS A 16 -4.76 -2.38 5.55
N LEU A 17 -5.97 -2.10 6.04
CA LEU A 17 -6.68 -3.01 6.96
C LEU A 17 -7.02 -4.34 6.30
N GLN A 18 -7.47 -4.31 5.04
CA GLN A 18 -7.76 -5.54 4.28
C GLN A 18 -6.49 -6.36 4.03
N MET A 19 -5.40 -5.72 3.59
CA MET A 19 -4.12 -6.40 3.37
C MET A 19 -3.58 -7.02 4.66
N MET A 20 -3.63 -6.30 5.79
CA MET A 20 -3.19 -6.84 7.09
C MET A 20 -3.99 -8.08 7.50
N LYS A 21 -5.31 -8.04 7.32
CA LYS A 21 -6.19 -9.18 7.61
C LYS A 21 -5.85 -10.38 6.73
N GLU A 22 -5.75 -10.17 5.42
CA GLU A 22 -5.51 -11.25 4.47
C GLU A 22 -4.11 -11.85 4.63
N MET A 23 -3.09 -11.01 4.81
CA MET A 23 -1.73 -11.48 5.04
C MET A 23 -1.63 -12.30 6.32
N SER A 24 -2.31 -11.89 7.40
CA SER A 24 -2.35 -12.64 8.66
C SER A 24 -2.99 -14.01 8.48
N GLU A 25 -4.08 -14.08 7.71
CA GLU A 25 -4.76 -15.34 7.42
C GLU A 25 -3.91 -16.26 6.53
N ILE A 26 -3.22 -15.73 5.52
CA ILE A 26 -2.32 -16.51 4.66
C ILE A 26 -1.15 -17.06 5.48
N MET A 27 -0.50 -16.26 6.33
CA MET A 27 0.57 -16.74 7.21
C MET A 27 0.05 -17.84 8.14
N ARG A 28 -1.13 -17.67 8.73
CA ARG A 28 -1.76 -18.68 9.59
C ARG A 28 -2.02 -20.00 8.87
N ARG A 29 -2.45 -19.96 7.60
CA ARG A 29 -2.75 -21.16 6.80
C ARG A 29 -1.52 -21.85 6.25
N THR A 30 -0.52 -21.09 5.82
CA THR A 30 0.63 -21.60 5.07
C THR A 30 1.88 -21.81 5.93
N GLY A 31 1.93 -21.18 7.11
CA GLY A 31 3.14 -21.15 7.95
C GLY A 31 4.27 -20.29 7.38
N LEU A 32 4.03 -19.53 6.30
CA LEU A 32 5.06 -18.68 5.70
C LEU A 32 5.48 -17.55 6.64
N PRO A 33 6.79 -17.25 6.73
CA PRO A 33 7.27 -16.12 7.51
C PRO A 33 6.89 -14.79 6.83
N PRO A 34 6.77 -13.69 7.60
CA PRO A 34 6.30 -12.40 7.09
C PRO A 34 7.06 -11.90 5.85
N MET A 35 8.39 -12.02 5.84
CA MET A 35 9.19 -11.51 4.72
C MET A 35 8.94 -12.28 3.41
N VAL A 36 8.73 -13.60 3.47
CA VAL A 36 8.40 -14.39 2.28
C VAL A 36 7.04 -13.98 1.73
N LEU A 37 6.04 -13.81 2.60
CA LEU A 37 4.74 -13.32 2.17
C LEU A 37 4.79 -11.91 1.58
N MET A 38 5.64 -11.02 2.12
CA MET A 38 5.83 -9.68 1.57
C MET A 38 6.41 -9.71 0.15
N LEU A 39 7.34 -10.64 -0.14
CA LEU A 39 7.87 -10.84 -1.49
C LEU A 39 6.80 -11.37 -2.45
N GLU A 40 5.98 -12.33 -2.01
CA GLU A 40 4.87 -12.84 -2.83
C GLU A 40 3.79 -11.77 -3.07
N ALA A 41 3.50 -10.94 -2.06
CA ALA A 41 2.59 -9.80 -2.23
C ALA A 41 3.13 -8.77 -3.22
N ALA A 42 4.44 -8.50 -3.21
CA ALA A 42 5.07 -7.63 -4.21
C ALA A 42 4.99 -8.22 -5.62
N ARG A 43 5.19 -9.53 -5.78
CA ARG A 43 5.02 -10.24 -7.05
C ARG A 43 3.58 -10.15 -7.56
N ALA A 44 2.60 -10.40 -6.68
CA ALA A 44 1.19 -10.30 -7.00
C ALA A 44 0.81 -8.87 -7.44
N LEU A 45 1.31 -7.85 -6.74
CA LEU A 45 1.08 -6.45 -7.10
C LEU A 45 1.66 -6.10 -8.48
N GLY A 46 2.85 -6.63 -8.82
CA GLY A 46 3.43 -6.48 -10.14
C GLY A 46 2.61 -7.12 -11.26
N THR A 47 2.05 -8.32 -11.02
CA THR A 47 1.11 -8.98 -11.94
C THR A 47 -0.16 -8.16 -12.14
N ILE A 48 -0.78 -7.70 -11.04
CA ILE A 48 -1.97 -6.84 -11.09
C ILE A 48 -1.69 -5.57 -11.88
N TYR A 49 -0.54 -4.92 -11.64
CA TYR A 49 -0.12 -3.74 -12.39
C TYR A 49 -0.06 -4.04 -13.90
N ARG A 50 0.62 -5.11 -14.31
CA ARG A 50 0.76 -5.48 -15.72
C ARG A 50 -0.61 -5.72 -16.37
N GLU A 51 -1.46 -6.52 -15.74
CA GLU A 51 -2.82 -6.81 -16.24
C GLU A 51 -3.67 -5.54 -16.35
N THR A 52 -3.56 -4.66 -15.36
CA THR A 52 -4.27 -3.37 -15.39
C THR A 52 -3.74 -2.50 -16.53
N ALA A 53 -2.42 -2.42 -16.72
CA ALA A 53 -1.80 -1.66 -17.79
C ALA A 53 -2.19 -2.18 -19.18
N GLU A 54 -2.16 -3.50 -19.39
CA GLU A 54 -2.60 -4.17 -20.62
C GLU A 54 -4.05 -3.81 -20.96
N ALA A 55 -4.97 -3.92 -19.98
CA ALA A 55 -6.38 -3.56 -20.16
C ALA A 55 -6.60 -2.08 -20.54
N HIS A 56 -5.66 -1.19 -20.21
CA HIS A 56 -5.73 0.23 -20.57
C HIS A 56 -5.02 0.55 -21.90
N CYS A 57 -4.22 -0.38 -22.42
CA CYS A 57 -3.56 -0.28 -23.72
C CYS A 57 -4.39 -0.92 -24.86
N GLU A 58 -5.26 -1.88 -24.55
CA GLU A 58 -6.04 -2.61 -25.55
C GLU A 58 -7.29 -1.85 -26.03
N THR A 59 -7.25 -1.46 -27.31
CA THR A 59 -8.33 -1.26 -28.32
C THR A 59 -9.51 -0.33 -28.01
N SER A 60 -9.66 0.18 -26.79
CA SER A 60 -10.53 1.31 -26.47
C SER A 60 -9.83 2.13 -25.40
N CYS A 61 -9.46 3.37 -25.73
CA CYS A 61 -8.85 4.27 -24.76
C CYS A 61 -9.76 4.35 -23.52
N CYS A 62 -9.33 3.75 -22.41
CA CYS A 62 -10.02 3.91 -21.14
C CYS A 62 -10.26 5.41 -20.92
N PRO A 63 -11.51 5.88 -20.73
CA PRO A 63 -11.80 7.29 -20.56
C PRO A 63 -11.27 7.85 -19.23
N CYS A 64 -10.73 6.98 -18.38
CA CYS A 64 -10.09 7.32 -17.11
C CYS A 64 -8.83 8.18 -17.27
N GLY A 65 -8.24 8.25 -18.49
CA GLY A 65 -7.13 9.14 -18.79
C GLY A 65 -5.76 8.70 -18.26
N TRP A 66 -5.68 7.59 -17.53
CA TRP A 66 -4.40 6.97 -17.17
C TRP A 66 -3.77 6.33 -18.40
N ARG A 67 -2.51 6.68 -18.67
CA ARG A 67 -1.68 6.10 -19.73
C ARG A 67 -0.51 5.39 -19.06
N PRO A 68 -0.50 4.05 -19.02
CA PRO A 68 0.56 3.30 -18.35
C PRO A 68 1.95 3.66 -18.89
N GLN A 69 2.89 3.91 -17.99
CA GLN A 69 4.29 4.19 -18.29
C GLN A 69 5.16 3.34 -17.35
N GLU A 70 5.40 2.08 -17.71
CA GLU A 70 5.97 1.06 -16.81
C GLU A 70 7.16 1.53 -15.97
N ALA A 71 8.21 2.05 -16.60
CA ALA A 71 9.38 2.52 -15.87
C ALA A 71 9.06 3.63 -14.85
N ARG A 72 8.14 4.54 -15.20
CA ARG A 72 7.75 5.66 -14.34
C ARG A 72 6.81 5.22 -13.23
N ASP A 73 5.83 4.38 -13.56
CA ASP A 73 4.82 3.90 -12.62
C ASP A 73 5.44 2.99 -11.57
N LEU A 74 6.28 2.03 -11.98
CA LEU A 74 7.01 1.16 -11.05
C LEU A 74 8.01 1.95 -10.20
N GLY A 75 8.68 2.96 -10.78
CA GLY A 75 9.55 3.88 -10.04
C GLY A 75 8.79 4.60 -8.92
N ARG A 76 7.60 5.14 -9.24
CA ARG A 76 6.74 5.83 -8.27
C ARG A 76 6.19 4.89 -7.19
N LEU A 77 5.84 3.66 -7.54
CA LEU A 77 5.43 2.64 -6.57
C LEU A 77 6.57 2.33 -5.59
N HIS A 78 7.80 2.16 -6.09
CA HIS A 78 8.98 1.93 -5.27
C HIS A 78 9.27 3.12 -4.34
N GLU A 79 9.25 4.35 -4.86
CA GLU A 79 9.42 5.57 -4.07
C GLU A 79 8.37 5.68 -2.96
N THR A 80 7.10 5.42 -3.29
CA THR A 80 5.97 5.45 -2.33
C THR A 80 6.14 4.40 -1.24
N LEU A 81 6.57 3.18 -1.60
CA LEU A 81 6.86 2.12 -0.64
C LEU A 81 8.00 2.53 0.31
N CYS A 82 9.10 3.08 -0.24
CA CYS A 82 10.21 3.59 0.54
C CYS A 82 9.76 4.71 1.48
N GLU A 83 8.96 5.67 1.01
CA GLU A 83 8.42 6.76 1.82
C GLU A 83 7.55 6.22 2.96
N ALA A 84 6.59 5.34 2.67
CA ALA A 84 5.70 4.76 3.67
C ALA A 84 6.45 3.92 4.73
N SER A 85 7.57 3.30 4.35
CA SER A 85 8.42 2.53 5.28
C SER A 85 9.21 3.43 6.25
N ARG A 86 9.47 4.68 5.87
CA ARG A 86 10.13 5.66 6.72
C ARG A 86 9.09 6.20 7.70
N ARG A 87 9.08 5.66 8.92
CA ARG A 87 8.19 6.12 10.01
C ARG A 87 8.13 7.66 10.07
N PRO A 88 6.94 8.30 10.00
CA PRO A 88 6.75 9.54 10.73
C PRO A 88 6.97 9.17 12.20
N ARG A 89 7.89 9.84 12.89
CA ARG A 89 8.09 9.67 14.34
C ARG A 89 6.80 10.09 15.03
N SER A 90 5.83 9.18 15.18
CA SER A 90 4.72 9.39 16.09
C SER A 90 5.34 9.62 17.46
N ARG A 91 5.11 10.81 18.03
CA ARG A 91 5.59 11.28 19.34
C ARG A 91 5.89 10.09 20.25
N TRP A 92 7.18 9.92 20.53
CA TRP A 92 7.67 8.96 21.50
C TRP A 92 6.88 9.14 22.80
N LEU A 93 6.01 8.17 23.13
CA LEU A 93 5.18 8.19 24.35
C LEU A 93 6.03 8.15 25.63
N GLY A 94 7.30 7.75 25.52
CA GLY A 94 8.22 7.75 26.67
C GLY A 94 8.55 9.16 27.20
N GLY A 95 8.16 10.23 26.49
CA GLY A 95 8.36 11.62 26.91
C GLY A 95 7.08 12.27 27.44
N MET A 96 5.98 11.53 27.50
CA MET A 96 4.74 12.01 28.10
C MET A 96 4.83 11.84 29.61
N GLN A 97 4.83 12.96 30.34
CA GLN A 97 4.79 12.97 31.80
C GLN A 97 3.50 12.28 32.27
N VAL A 98 3.64 11.23 33.09
CA VAL A 98 2.50 10.57 33.73
C VAL A 98 1.92 11.54 34.77
N LEU A 99 0.70 12.03 34.54
CA LEU A 99 -0.01 12.96 35.44
C LEU A 99 -0.80 12.24 36.54
N GLY A 100 -0.64 10.92 36.70
CA GLY A 100 -1.30 10.16 37.77
C GLY A 100 -0.46 10.17 39.04
N ASN A 101 -0.97 10.81 40.09
CA ASN A 101 -0.57 10.58 41.47
C ASN A 101 -1.66 9.76 42.19
N ALA A 102 -1.24 8.77 42.98
CA ALA A 102 -2.09 7.94 43.83
C ALA A 102 -2.41 8.64 45.15
#